data_AF-A0A6V7V3R3-F1
#
_entry.id   AF-A0A6V7V3R3-F1
#
_cell.length_a   1.000
_cell.length_b   1.000
_cell.length_c   1.000
_cell.angle_alpha   90.00
_cell.angle_beta   90.00
_cell.angle_gamma   90.00
#
_symmetry.space_group_name_H-M   'P 1'
#
loop_
_entity.id
_entity.type
_entity.pdbx_description
1 polymer ?
#
loop_
_entity_poly.entity_id
_entity_poly.type
_entity_poly.pdbx_seq_one_letter_code
_entity_poly.pdbx_strand_id
1 'polypeptide(L)'
;MELGISFSEFLFFLILSAFLCLVVILPSDAMQSAGFTISKVFAFWLGDERFNFVEYHLRRTLLTIMVHASLPFLCFVGLELCVPQPVFTPLPHNLIQIMAYLSIAFSAATACFCSILYLNDWERHYMIRRLRLLNNPQDGPWRELAIQINIEVRRPMLFSMINKDCSRTIITDEWILKNYQLQCQFCSNF
;
A
#
# COMPACT_ATOMS: atom_id res chain seq x y z
N MET A 1 -28.86 -14.27 -18.41
CA MET A 1 -28.51 -12.84 -18.63
C MET A 1 -29.30 -12.05 -17.58
N GLU A 2 -28.82 -12.04 -16.33
CA GLU A 2 -29.62 -11.58 -15.18
C GLU A 2 -29.52 -10.07 -14.89
N LEU A 3 -28.58 -9.35 -15.52
CA LEU A 3 -28.32 -7.92 -15.25
C LEU A 3 -28.87 -6.97 -16.31
N GLY A 4 -29.61 -7.45 -17.31
CA GLY A 4 -30.23 -6.57 -18.33
C GLY A 4 -29.25 -5.84 -19.26
N ILE A 5 -27.96 -6.17 -19.21
CA ILE A 5 -26.91 -5.66 -20.12
C ILE A 5 -26.55 -6.69 -21.19
N SER A 6 -26.11 -6.23 -22.35
CA SER A 6 -25.60 -7.10 -23.41
C SER A 6 -24.27 -7.75 -22.99
N PHE A 7 -23.95 -8.91 -23.58
CA PHE A 7 -22.72 -9.63 -23.27
C PHE A 7 -21.47 -8.81 -23.62
N SER A 8 -21.53 -8.04 -24.71
CA SER A 8 -20.45 -7.13 -25.14
C SER A 8 -20.20 -6.00 -24.15
N GLU A 9 -21.25 -5.40 -23.59
CA GLU A 9 -21.11 -4.33 -22.58
C GLU A 9 -20.50 -4.87 -21.29
N PHE A 10 -20.93 -6.07 -20.88
CA PHE A 10 -20.36 -6.74 -19.71
C PHE A 10 -18.86 -7.05 -19.90
N LEU A 11 -18.49 -7.60 -21.07
CA LEU A 11 -17.09 -7.87 -21.39
C LEU A 11 -16.25 -6.59 -21.43
N PHE A 12 -16.78 -5.52 -22.03
CA PHE A 12 -16.10 -4.24 -22.07
C PHE A 12 -15.84 -3.70 -20.65
N PHE A 13 -16.86 -3.76 -19.77
CA PHE A 13 -16.72 -3.36 -18.37
C PHE A 13 -15.67 -4.20 -17.62
N LEU A 14 -15.67 -5.53 -17.83
CA LEU A 14 -14.71 -6.43 -17.21
C LEU A 14 -13.28 -6.09 -17.64
N ILE A 15 -13.06 -5.87 -18.94
CA ILE A 15 -11.75 -5.50 -19.49
C ILE A 15 -11.30 -4.14 -18.94
N LEU A 16 -12.20 -3.14 -18.93
CA LEU A 16 -11.89 -1.80 -18.42
C LEU A 16 -11.53 -1.84 -16.93
N SER A 17 -12.29 -2.59 -16.13
CA SER A 17 -12.05 -2.77 -14.70
C SER A 17 -10.74 -3.52 -14.42
N ALA A 18 -10.45 -4.58 -15.18
CA ALA A 18 -9.19 -5.30 -15.09
C ALA A 18 -7.99 -4.41 -15.47
N PHE A 19 -8.14 -3.59 -16.50
CA PHE A 19 -7.12 -2.62 -16.90
C PHE A 19 -6.88 -1.56 -15.81
N LEU A 20 -7.95 -1.01 -15.21
CA LEU A 20 -7.85 -0.07 -14.10
C LEU A 20 -7.14 -0.70 -12.89
N CYS A 21 -7.50 -1.94 -12.53
CA CYS A 21 -6.84 -2.67 -11.45
C CYS A 21 -5.34 -2.89 -11.75
N LEU A 22 -5.00 -3.30 -12.97
CA LEU A 22 -3.61 -3.49 -13.37
C LEU A 22 -2.83 -2.19 -13.25
N VAL A 23 -3.41 -1.07 -13.70
CA VAL A 23 -2.84 0.26 -13.60
C VAL A 23 -2.58 0.69 -12.15
N VAL A 24 -3.50 0.40 -11.22
CA VAL A 24 -3.33 0.76 -9.80
C VAL A 24 -2.32 -0.14 -9.09
N ILE A 25 -2.30 -1.45 -9.41
CA ILE A 25 -1.41 -2.44 -8.79
C ILE A 25 0.02 -2.33 -9.33
N LEU A 26 0.15 -2.12 -10.64
CA LEU A 26 1.42 -2.04 -11.37
C LEU A 26 1.52 -0.67 -12.07
N PRO A 27 1.83 0.41 -11.34
CA PRO A 27 1.96 1.73 -11.94
C PRO A 27 3.15 1.71 -12.92
N SER A 28 2.87 1.92 -14.21
CA SER A 28 3.90 2.03 -15.24
C SER A 28 4.78 3.26 -15.03
N ASP A 29 5.99 3.26 -15.59
CA ASP A 29 6.93 4.39 -15.48
C ASP A 29 6.32 5.71 -16.00
N ALA A 30 5.45 5.62 -17.02
CA ALA A 30 4.69 6.75 -17.56
C ALA A 30 3.73 7.35 -16.52
N MET A 31 3.08 6.52 -15.70
CA MET A 31 2.19 7.00 -14.64
C MET A 31 2.95 7.52 -13.43
N GLN A 32 4.09 6.89 -13.10
CA GLN A 32 4.96 7.35 -12.04
C GLN A 32 5.54 8.74 -12.36
N SER A 33 5.97 8.96 -13.60
CA SER A 33 6.46 10.25 -14.08
C SER A 33 5.36 11.31 -14.20
N ALA A 34 4.12 10.92 -14.54
CA ALA A 34 2.95 11.80 -14.50
C ALA A 34 2.49 12.18 -13.08
N GLY A 35 3.10 11.62 -12.03
CA GLY A 35 2.76 11.91 -10.65
C GLY A 35 1.58 11.12 -10.10
N PHE A 36 1.05 10.14 -10.86
CA PHE A 36 0.03 9.18 -10.39
C PHE A 36 0.67 8.08 -9.53
N THR A 37 1.34 8.49 -8.46
CA THR A 37 1.82 7.57 -7.43
C THR A 37 0.97 7.72 -6.18
N ILE A 38 0.74 6.62 -5.47
CA ILE A 38 0.05 6.60 -4.19
C ILE A 38 0.64 7.65 -3.23
N SER A 39 1.96 7.81 -3.24
CA SER A 39 2.69 8.80 -2.44
C SER A 39 2.34 10.26 -2.77
N LYS A 40 2.05 10.57 -4.05
CA LYS A 40 1.73 11.94 -4.48
C LYS A 40 0.24 12.26 -4.31
N VAL A 41 -0.64 11.31 -4.62
CA VAL A 41 -2.09 11.46 -4.41
C VAL A 41 -2.40 11.66 -2.93
N PHE A 42 -1.71 10.94 -2.04
CA PHE A 42 -1.89 11.01 -0.60
C PHE A 42 -0.76 11.76 0.11
N ALA A 43 -0.10 12.69 -0.57
CA ALA A 43 1.04 13.44 -0.03
C ALA A 43 0.70 14.18 1.28
N PHE A 44 -0.53 14.70 1.39
CA PHE A 44 -1.00 15.36 2.62
C PHE A 44 -1.02 14.44 3.85
N TRP A 45 -1.36 13.16 3.67
CA TRP A 45 -1.44 12.19 4.77
C TRP A 45 -0.11 11.49 5.04
N LEU A 46 0.68 11.22 4.00
CA LEU A 46 2.02 10.62 4.11
C LEU A 46 3.04 11.58 4.75
N GLY A 47 2.93 12.88 4.46
CA GLY A 47 3.94 13.86 4.85
C GLY A 47 5.21 13.75 4.00
N ASP A 48 6.32 14.25 4.54
CA ASP A 48 7.61 14.28 3.83
C ASP A 48 8.53 13.14 4.30
N GLU A 49 8.95 12.31 3.34
CA GLU A 49 9.85 11.19 3.52
C GLU A 49 11.19 11.60 4.18
N ARG A 50 11.67 12.83 3.93
CA ARG A 50 12.97 13.30 4.43
C ARG A 50 13.00 13.51 5.94
N PHE A 51 11.86 13.84 6.55
CA PHE A 51 11.81 14.16 7.97
C PHE A 51 11.55 12.94 8.84
N ASN A 52 10.63 12.08 8.42
CA ASN A 52 10.19 10.89 9.15
C ASN A 52 10.17 9.67 8.22
N PHE A 53 11.35 9.21 7.80
CA PHE A 53 11.50 8.14 6.81
C PHE A 53 10.78 6.85 7.22
N VAL A 54 11.02 6.36 8.43
CA VAL A 54 10.41 5.10 8.90
C VAL A 54 8.88 5.19 8.95
N GLU A 55 8.35 6.27 9.51
CA GLU A 55 6.90 6.46 9.65
C GLU A 55 6.21 6.71 8.31
N TYR A 56 6.85 7.46 7.41
CA TYR A 56 6.37 7.68 6.06
C TYR A 56 6.14 6.35 5.33
N HIS A 57 7.08 5.41 5.43
CA HIS A 57 6.96 4.11 4.77
C HIS A 57 5.97 3.16 5.47
N LEU A 58 5.80 3.26 6.80
CA LEU A 58 4.72 2.58 7.52
C LEU A 58 3.34 3.04 7.03
N ARG A 59 3.11 4.36 6.97
CA ARG A 59 1.87 4.96 6.46
C ARG A 59 1.62 4.59 4.99
N ARG A 60 2.66 4.71 4.14
CA ARG A 60 2.60 4.33 2.71
C ARG A 60 2.15 2.89 2.52
N THR A 61 2.65 1.97 3.34
CA THR A 61 2.30 0.55 3.24
C THR A 61 0.84 0.30 3.60
N LEU A 62 0.34 0.87 4.71
CA LEU A 62 -1.08 0.77 5.05
C LEU A 62 -1.96 1.34 3.94
N LEU A 63 -1.61 2.51 3.42
CA LEU A 63 -2.42 3.14 2.38
C LEU A 63 -2.43 2.33 1.10
N THR A 64 -1.31 1.73 0.73
CA THR A 64 -1.24 0.83 -0.42
C THR A 64 -2.17 -0.38 -0.21
N ILE A 65 -2.14 -1.00 0.97
CA ILE A 65 -3.04 -2.12 1.32
C ILE A 65 -4.51 -1.69 1.26
N MET A 66 -4.86 -0.52 1.82
CA MET A 66 -6.23 0.00 1.81
C MET A 66 -6.72 0.28 0.39
N VAL A 67 -5.89 0.92 -0.45
CA VAL A 67 -6.23 1.19 -1.85
C VAL A 67 -6.47 -0.13 -2.58
N HIS A 68 -5.58 -1.11 -2.45
CA HIS A 68 -5.71 -2.40 -3.13
C HIS A 68 -6.94 -3.17 -2.65
N ALA A 69 -7.23 -3.13 -1.35
CA ALA A 69 -8.40 -3.79 -0.79
C ALA A 69 -9.73 -3.13 -1.17
N SER A 70 -9.70 -1.82 -1.48
CA SER A 70 -10.87 -1.08 -1.98
C SER A 70 -11.15 -1.30 -3.47
N LEU A 71 -10.16 -1.78 -4.25
CA LEU A 71 -10.32 -1.98 -5.70
C LEU A 71 -11.49 -2.91 -6.07
N PRO A 72 -11.63 -4.12 -5.49
CA PRO A 72 -12.74 -5.00 -5.83
C PRO A 72 -14.10 -4.37 -5.54
N PHE A 73 -14.20 -3.64 -4.42
CA PHE A 73 -15.41 -2.90 -4.07
C PHE A 73 -15.73 -1.81 -5.10
N LEU A 74 -14.75 -1.01 -5.51
CA LEU A 74 -14.92 0.01 -6.55
C LEU A 74 -15.35 -0.58 -7.90
N CYS A 75 -14.89 -1.77 -8.24
CA CYS A 75 -15.36 -2.49 -9.43
C CYS A 75 -16.86 -2.81 -9.35
N PHE A 76 -17.37 -3.27 -8.20
CA PHE A 76 -18.80 -3.56 -8.04
C PHE A 76 -19.66 -2.28 -8.01
N VAL A 77 -19.15 -1.19 -7.43
CA VAL A 77 -19.79 0.13 -7.49
C VAL A 77 -19.87 0.62 -8.95
N GLY A 78 -18.78 0.49 -9.71
CA GLY A 78 -18.77 0.81 -11.13
C GLY A 78 -19.77 -0.04 -11.92
N LEU A 79 -19.89 -1.32 -11.58
CA LEU A 79 -20.85 -2.23 -12.21
C LEU A 79 -22.29 -1.79 -11.93
N GLU A 80 -22.59 -1.38 -10.69
CA GLU A 80 -23.91 -0.87 -10.31
C GLU A 80 -24.31 0.38 -11.10
N LEU A 81 -23.37 1.29 -11.36
CA LEU A 81 -23.63 2.50 -12.16
C LEU A 81 -23.95 2.20 -13.62
N CYS A 82 -23.44 1.09 -14.16
CA CYS A 82 -23.64 0.70 -15.55
C CYS A 82 -24.86 -0.21 -15.75
N VAL A 83 -25.36 -0.82 -14.68
CA VAL A 83 -26.40 -1.85 -14.74
C VAL A 83 -27.74 -1.30 -14.24
N PRO A 84 -28.86 -1.54 -14.95
CA PRO A 84 -30.17 -1.06 -14.53
C PRO A 84 -30.73 -1.78 -13.28
N GLN A 85 -30.25 -3.00 -13.00
CA GLN A 85 -30.58 -3.77 -11.81
C GLN A 85 -29.64 -3.46 -10.65
N PRO A 86 -30.15 -3.25 -9.42
CA PRO A 86 -29.31 -2.95 -8.27
C PRO A 86 -28.37 -4.11 -7.93
N VAL A 87 -27.08 -3.82 -7.79
CA VAL A 87 -26.06 -4.79 -7.39
C VAL A 87 -26.03 -4.93 -5.86
N PHE A 88 -26.27 -3.85 -5.11
CA PHE A 88 -26.40 -3.91 -3.66
C PHE A 88 -27.86 -3.98 -3.23
N THR A 89 -28.37 -5.20 -3.06
CA THR A 89 -29.74 -5.46 -2.57
C THR A 89 -29.73 -6.00 -1.15
N PRO A 90 -30.66 -5.60 -0.28
CA PRO A 90 -30.65 -5.96 1.14
C PRO A 90 -30.64 -7.48 1.39
N LEU A 91 -31.22 -8.27 0.47
CA LEU A 91 -31.04 -9.71 0.40
C LEU A 91 -30.27 -10.07 -0.87
N PRO A 92 -29.09 -10.72 -0.76
CA PRO A 92 -28.38 -11.24 -1.92
C PRO A 92 -29.05 -12.54 -2.40
N HIS A 93 -29.52 -12.55 -3.64
CA HIS A 93 -30.07 -13.75 -4.27
C HIS A 93 -29.13 -14.30 -5.37
N ASN A 94 -28.35 -13.42 -6.00
CA ASN A 94 -27.50 -13.77 -7.15
C ASN A 94 -26.02 -13.86 -6.76
N LEU A 95 -25.24 -14.67 -7.50
CA LEU A 95 -23.80 -14.86 -7.25
C LEU A 95 -23.03 -13.53 -7.26
N ILE A 96 -23.38 -12.61 -8.17
CA ILE A 96 -22.73 -11.29 -8.29
C ILE A 96 -22.99 -10.43 -7.05
N GLN A 97 -24.20 -10.49 -6.49
CA GLN A 97 -24.54 -9.76 -5.26
C GLN A 97 -23.77 -10.33 -4.06
N ILE A 98 -23.65 -11.67 -3.96
CA ILE A 98 -22.83 -12.33 -2.93
C ILE A 98 -21.37 -11.89 -3.06
N MET A 99 -20.80 -11.85 -4.27
CA MET A 99 -19.44 -11.38 -4.49
C MET A 99 -19.26 -9.90 -4.16
N ALA A 100 -20.26 -9.07 -4.46
CA ALA A 100 -20.25 -7.66 -4.08
C ALA A 100 -20.22 -7.49 -2.55
N TYR A 101 -21.05 -8.23 -1.80
CA TYR A 101 -21.01 -8.24 -0.33
C TYR A 101 -19.68 -8.76 0.24
N LEU A 102 -19.11 -9.79 -0.38
CA LEU A 102 -17.79 -10.30 0.02
C LEU A 102 -16.70 -9.24 -0.19
N SER A 103 -16.77 -8.45 -1.27
CA SER A 103 -15.84 -7.35 -1.53
C SER A 103 -15.94 -6.24 -0.49
N ILE A 104 -17.16 -5.89 -0.05
CA ILE A 104 -17.40 -4.94 1.04
C ILE A 104 -16.80 -5.48 2.34
N ALA A 105 -17.10 -6.75 2.68
CA ALA A 105 -16.60 -7.38 3.88
C ALA A 105 -15.06 -7.41 3.89
N PHE A 106 -14.43 -7.73 2.76
CA PHE A 106 -12.98 -7.72 2.61
C PHE A 106 -12.40 -6.31 2.79
N SER A 107 -12.94 -5.30 2.10
CA SER A 107 -12.49 -3.90 2.25
C SER A 107 -12.69 -3.40 3.69
N ALA A 108 -13.82 -3.70 4.32
CA ALA A 108 -14.10 -3.31 5.71
C ALA A 108 -13.16 -4.01 6.70
N ALA A 109 -12.90 -5.31 6.52
CA ALA A 109 -11.97 -6.07 7.35
C ALA A 109 -10.54 -5.52 7.26
N THR A 110 -10.07 -5.19 6.06
CA THR A 110 -8.74 -4.60 5.88
C THR A 110 -8.66 -3.18 6.47
N ALA A 111 -9.70 -2.35 6.32
CA ALA A 111 -9.76 -1.04 6.95
C ALA A 111 -9.75 -1.13 8.50
N CYS A 112 -10.50 -2.09 9.05
CA CYS A 112 -10.50 -2.39 10.48
C CYS A 112 -9.11 -2.84 10.95
N PHE A 113 -8.47 -3.75 10.22
CA PHE A 113 -7.11 -4.20 10.50
C PHE A 113 -6.09 -3.04 10.46
N CYS A 114 -6.14 -2.19 9.44
CA CYS A 114 -5.28 -1.01 9.33
C CYS A 114 -5.52 -0.02 10.49
N SER A 115 -6.78 0.17 10.89
CA SER A 115 -7.14 1.04 12.02
C SER A 115 -6.62 0.48 13.34
N ILE A 116 -6.72 -0.83 13.58
CA ILE A 116 -6.15 -1.48 14.76
C ILE A 116 -4.63 -1.35 14.77
N LEU A 117 -3.96 -1.46 13.62
CA LEU A 117 -2.52 -1.24 13.51
C LEU A 117 -2.13 0.21 13.81
N TYR A 118 -2.92 1.17 13.34
CA TYR A 118 -2.72 2.58 13.60
C TYR A 118 -2.90 2.92 15.09
N LEU A 119 -3.94 2.37 15.73
CA LEU A 119 -4.23 2.58 17.16
C LEU A 119 -3.25 1.88 18.10
N ASN A 120 -2.75 0.69 17.72
CA ASN A 120 -1.74 -0.04 18.49
C ASN A 120 -0.31 0.42 18.16
N ASP A 121 -0.11 1.70 17.86
CA ASP A 121 1.23 2.28 17.71
C ASP A 121 2.16 1.49 16.78
N TRP A 122 1.58 0.86 15.74
CA TRP A 122 2.29 0.09 14.74
C TRP A 122 2.98 -1.18 15.26
N GLU A 123 2.76 -1.60 16.50
CA GLU A 123 3.52 -2.67 17.15
C GLU A 123 3.52 -4.02 16.40
N ARG A 124 2.40 -4.33 15.76
CA ARG A 124 2.20 -5.58 15.00
C ARG A 124 2.61 -5.48 13.52
N HIS A 125 3.08 -4.32 13.08
CA HIS A 125 3.47 -4.12 11.69
C HIS A 125 4.74 -4.93 11.38
N TYR A 126 4.76 -5.63 10.23
CA TYR A 126 5.87 -6.52 9.85
C TYR A 126 7.22 -5.77 9.81
N MET A 127 7.22 -4.50 9.38
CA MET A 127 8.43 -3.67 9.33
C MET A 127 8.99 -3.43 10.73
N ILE A 128 8.14 -3.18 11.73
CA ILE A 128 8.58 -3.00 13.11
C ILE A 128 9.05 -4.32 13.70
N ARG A 129 8.40 -5.45 13.35
CA ARG A 129 8.91 -6.77 13.74
C ARG A 129 10.33 -7.01 13.18
N ARG A 130 10.61 -6.61 11.94
CA ARG A 130 11.97 -6.70 11.36
C ARG A 130 12.94 -5.74 12.05
N LEU A 131 12.54 -4.49 12.30
CA LEU A 131 13.35 -3.53 13.03
C LEU A 131 13.69 -4.03 14.45
N ARG A 132 12.74 -4.64 15.15
CA ARG A 132 12.97 -5.24 16.48
C ARG A 132 13.97 -6.39 16.46
N LEU A 133 14.04 -7.16 15.36
CA LEU A 133 15.03 -8.23 15.22
C LEU A 133 16.44 -7.69 14.98
N LEU A 134 16.55 -6.48 14.41
CA LEU A 134 17.82 -5.78 14.20
C LEU A 134 18.24 -4.96 15.42
N ASN A 135 17.28 -4.55 16.25
CA ASN A 135 17.52 -3.80 17.46
C ASN A 135 18.15 -4.69 18.53
N ASN A 136 19.27 -4.28 19.12
CA ASN A 136 19.77 -4.97 20.30
C ASN A 136 18.82 -4.71 21.48
N PRO A 137 18.60 -5.70 22.36
CA PRO A 137 17.73 -5.54 23.52
C PRO A 137 18.25 -4.50 24.54
N GLN A 138 19.50 -4.05 24.42
CA GLN A 138 20.08 -3.01 25.28
C GLN A 138 19.83 -1.58 24.75
N ASP A 139 19.52 -1.42 23.47
CA ASP A 139 19.35 -0.11 22.80
C ASP A 139 17.92 0.44 22.89
N GLY A 140 17.13 -0.04 23.86
CA GLY A 140 15.80 0.52 24.14
C GLY A 140 14.70 0.12 23.14
N PRO A 141 13.55 0.84 23.11
CA PRO A 141 12.43 0.57 22.22
C PRO A 141 12.76 0.84 20.74
N TRP A 142 12.10 0.13 19.82
CA TRP A 142 12.29 0.27 18.36
C TRP A 142 12.17 1.70 17.81
N ARG A 143 11.50 2.59 18.55
CA ARG A 143 11.35 4.00 18.18
C ARG A 143 12.68 4.75 18.24
N GLU A 144 13.58 4.41 19.16
CA GLU A 144 14.91 5.02 19.26
C GLU A 144 15.75 4.68 18.04
N LEU A 145 15.75 3.40 17.64
CA LEU A 145 16.34 2.95 16.39
C LEU A 145 15.74 3.67 15.18
N ALA A 146 14.42 3.86 15.14
CA ALA A 146 13.78 4.59 14.06
C ALA A 146 14.21 6.07 13.99
N ILE A 147 14.45 6.72 15.14
CA ILE A 147 14.96 8.09 15.22
C ILE A 147 16.39 8.16 14.70
N GLN A 148 17.25 7.21 15.08
CA GLN A 148 18.64 7.13 14.57
C GLN A 148 18.66 7.01 13.05
N ILE A 149 17.86 6.08 12.50
CA ILE A 149 17.71 5.91 11.04
C ILE A 149 17.23 7.21 10.39
N ASN A 150 16.24 7.91 10.98
CA ASN A 150 15.75 9.18 10.44
C ASN A 150 16.82 10.28 10.43
N ILE A 151 17.65 10.37 11.48
CA ILE A 151 18.77 11.33 11.56
C ILE A 151 19.79 11.02 10.47
N GLU A 152 20.10 9.75 10.26
CA GLU A 152 21.10 9.31 9.31
C GLU A 152 20.65 9.51 7.85
N VAL A 153 19.38 9.20 7.54
CA VAL A 153 18.77 9.46 6.22
C VAL A 153 18.72 10.96 5.90
N ARG A 154 18.67 11.83 6.92
CA ARG A 154 18.69 13.28 6.73
C ARG A 154 20.08 13.82 6.39
N ARG A 155 21.15 13.05 6.57
CA ARG A 155 22.52 13.53 6.32
C ARG A 155 22.70 13.87 4.83
N PRO A 156 23.34 15.01 4.50
CA PRO A 156 23.46 15.50 3.13
C PRO A 156 24.35 14.65 2.22
N MET A 157 25.25 13.82 2.77
CA MET A 157 26.11 12.89 1.99
C MET A 157 25.50 11.48 1.86
N LEU A 158 24.20 11.40 1.59
CA LEU A 158 23.51 10.12 1.46
C LEU A 158 23.81 9.48 0.09
N PHE A 159 24.47 8.31 0.08
CA PHE A 159 24.65 7.53 -1.13
C PHE A 159 23.39 6.72 -1.42
N SER A 160 22.55 7.18 -2.34
CA SER A 160 21.43 6.39 -2.84
C SER A 160 21.71 5.87 -4.24
N MET A 161 21.74 4.55 -4.41
CA MET A 161 21.83 3.90 -5.70
C MET A 161 20.47 3.40 -6.15
N ILE A 162 20.16 3.63 -7.43
CA ILE A 162 19.01 3.02 -8.09
C ILE A 162 19.51 1.71 -8.70
N ASN A 163 19.07 0.59 -8.17
CA ASN A 163 19.40 -0.73 -8.71
C ASN A 163 18.68 -0.94 -10.04
N LYS A 164 19.19 -1.88 -10.84
CA LYS A 164 18.61 -2.28 -12.14
C LYS A 164 17.15 -2.71 -12.07
N ASP A 165 16.69 -3.16 -10.89
CA ASP A 165 15.30 -3.57 -10.69
C ASP A 165 14.34 -2.38 -10.56
N CYS A 166 14.84 -1.13 -10.45
CA CYS A 166 14.14 0.08 -9.97
C CYS A 166 13.98 0.14 -8.43
N SER A 167 14.75 -0.64 -7.66
CA SER A 167 14.87 -0.39 -6.20
C SER A 167 15.78 0.79 -5.93
N ARG A 168 15.44 1.58 -4.91
CA ARG A 168 16.38 2.50 -4.30
C ARG A 168 17.05 1.82 -3.12
N THR A 169 18.36 1.59 -3.19
CA THR A 169 19.16 1.25 -2.00
C THR A 169 19.76 2.53 -1.46
N ILE A 170 19.49 2.84 -0.20
CA ILE A 170 20.11 3.92 0.54
C ILE A 170 21.17 3.27 1.43
N ILE A 171 22.43 3.59 1.17
CA ILE A 171 23.55 3.14 1.99
C ILE A 171 23.89 4.31 2.92
N THR A 172 23.76 4.05 4.22
CA THR A 172 24.20 4.95 5.27
C THR A 172 25.46 4.41 5.93
N ASP A 173 26.02 5.13 6.90
CA ASP A 173 27.28 4.75 7.57
C ASP A 173 27.12 3.43 8.34
N GLU A 174 25.91 3.16 8.88
CA GLU A 174 25.62 1.95 9.67
C GLU A 174 24.56 1.02 9.05
N TRP A 175 23.75 1.49 8.09
CA TRP A 175 22.61 0.75 7.57
C TRP A 175 22.58 0.67 6.05
N ILE A 176 22.22 -0.52 5.53
CA ILE A 176 21.81 -0.67 4.15
C ILE A 176 20.28 -0.80 4.13
N LEU A 177 19.63 0.22 3.57
CA LEU A 177 18.18 0.28 3.45
C LEU A 177 17.79 0.01 2.00
N LYS A 178 17.15 -1.13 1.73
CA LYS A 178 16.63 -1.45 0.39
C LYS A 178 15.15 -1.14 0.32
N ASN A 179 14.77 -0.23 -0.58
CA ASN A 179 13.39 0.21 -0.74
C ASN A 179 12.68 -0.64 -1.82
N TYR A 180 12.09 -1.76 -1.39
CA TYR A 180 11.10 -2.53 -2.19
C TYR A 180 9.84 -2.89 -1.39
N GLN A 181 9.66 -2.32 -0.20
CA GLN A 181 9.41 -3.01 1.09
C GLN A 181 10.73 -3.01 1.84
N LEU A 182 10.84 -2.18 2.89
CA LEU A 182 12.07 -1.98 3.64
C LEU A 182 12.62 -3.30 4.18
N GLN A 183 13.63 -3.82 3.48
CA GLN A 183 14.58 -4.76 4.05
C GLN A 183 15.74 -3.92 4.56
N CYS A 184 15.82 -3.77 5.88
CA CYS A 184 16.97 -3.20 6.56
C CYS A 184 17.97 -4.33 6.80
N GLN A 185 19.21 -4.17 6.35
CA GLN A 185 20.30 -5.09 6.64
C GLN A 185 21.40 -4.28 7.32
N PHE A 186 21.73 -4.66 8.56
CA PHE A 186 22.81 -4.03 9.32
C PHE A 186 24.14 -4.37 8.66
N CYS A 187 24.98 -3.36 8.44
CA CYS A 187 26.29 -3.56 7.83
C CYS A 187 27.32 -3.70 8.96
N SER A 188 27.52 -4.91 9.46
CA SER A 188 28.69 -5.20 10.30
C SER A 188 29.92 -5.20 9.40
N ASN A 189 30.65 -4.09 9.34
CA ASN A 189 31.96 -4.05 8.69
C ASN A 189 33.01 -4.80 9.53
N PHE A 190 33.95 -5.42 8.82
CA PHE A 190 35.22 -5.93 9.33
C PHE A 190 36.03 -4.88 10.08
#